data_AF-A0A532EAB2-F1
#
_entry.id   AF-A0A532EAB2-F1
#
_cell.length_a   1.000
_cell.length_b   1.000
_cell.length_c   1.000
_cell.angle_alpha   90.00
_cell.angle_beta   90.00
_cell.angle_gamma   90.00
#
_symmetry.space_group_name_H-M   'P 1'
#
loop_
_entity.id
_entity.type
_entity.pdbx_description
1 polymer ?
#
loop_
_entity_poly.entity_id
_entity_poly.type
_entity_poly.pdbx_seq_one_letter_code
_entity_poly.pdbx_strand_id
1 'polypeptide(L)'
;MQVLSVAPEIFPLVKTGGLADVTGALPVALAGNGVTMRTLVPGYPQVMGAFRKKKAVQQYSLLQGGKASVHAVQIAGLDLFVLDAPHLFDRPGGPYG
;
A
#
# COMPACT_ATOMS: atom_id res chain seq x y z
N MET A 1 -2.34 -13.96 15.23
CA MET A 1 -2.95 -12.61 15.30
C MET A 1 -3.00 -12.00 13.90
N GLN A 2 -4.03 -11.24 13.56
CA GLN A 2 -4.15 -10.56 12.25
C GLN A 2 -3.93 -9.05 12.42
N VAL A 3 -3.00 -8.47 11.66
CA VAL A 3 -2.62 -7.05 11.78
C VAL A 3 -2.68 -6.36 10.42
N LEU A 4 -3.30 -5.18 10.39
CA LEU A 4 -3.21 -4.26 9.26
C LEU A 4 -2.26 -3.12 9.62
N SER A 5 -1.12 -3.05 8.93
CA SER A 5 -0.24 -1.88 8.96
C SER A 5 -0.78 -0.81 8.00
N VAL A 6 -0.67 0.46 8.36
CA VAL A 6 -1.01 1.57 7.46
C VAL A 6 0.18 2.50 7.39
N ALA A 7 0.73 2.71 6.20
CA ALA A 7 1.93 3.52 6.02
C ALA A 7 1.95 4.25 4.66
N PRO A 8 2.59 5.43 4.58
CA PRO A 8 2.78 6.16 3.32
C PRO A 8 3.92 5.58 2.46
N GLU A 9 4.77 4.72 3.02
CA GLU A 9 5.96 4.20 2.36
C GLU A 9 6.09 2.70 2.59
N ILE A 10 6.64 1.99 1.60
CA ILE A 10 6.97 0.58 1.69
C ILE A 10 8.05 0.22 0.67
N PHE A 11 9.16 -0.37 1.14
CA PHE A 11 10.20 -0.87 0.24
C PHE A 11 9.75 -2.20 -0.40
N PRO A 12 9.96 -2.45 -1.71
CA PRO A 12 10.72 -1.63 -2.67
C PRO A 12 9.88 -0.65 -3.50
N LEU A 13 8.61 -0.43 -3.19
CA LEU A 13 7.70 0.31 -4.07
C LEU A 13 7.82 1.82 -3.93
N VAL A 14 7.85 2.34 -2.70
CA VAL A 14 7.94 3.77 -2.41
C VAL A 14 8.79 3.94 -1.16
N LYS A 15 9.91 4.64 -1.30
CA LYS A 15 10.87 4.88 -0.24
C LYS A 15 11.39 6.31 -0.31
N THR A 16 11.27 7.00 0.81
CA THR A 16 11.90 8.30 1.08
C THR A 16 12.88 8.21 2.25
N GLY A 17 12.66 7.28 3.19
CA GLY A 17 13.51 7.10 4.37
C GLY A 17 13.44 5.71 4.99
N GLY A 18 13.78 5.61 6.28
CA GLY A 18 13.84 4.33 7.03
C GLY A 18 12.48 3.69 7.31
N LEU A 19 11.38 4.46 7.25
CA LEU A 19 10.03 3.93 7.43
C LEU A 19 9.69 2.84 6.40
N ALA A 20 10.11 3.03 5.14
CA ALA A 20 9.90 2.07 4.07
C ALA A 20 10.58 0.71 4.35
N ASP A 21 11.75 0.74 5.00
CA ASP A 21 12.50 -0.49 5.32
C ASP A 21 11.77 -1.27 6.41
N VAL A 22 11.31 -0.58 7.45
CA VAL A 22 10.56 -1.21 8.55
C VAL A 22 9.26 -1.80 8.04
N THR A 23 8.48 -1.03 7.27
CA THR A 23 7.17 -1.48 6.75
C THR A 23 7.28 -2.62 5.73
N GLY A 24 8.39 -2.70 4.99
CA GLY A 24 8.67 -3.80 4.08
C GLY A 24 9.20 -5.06 4.79
N ALA A 25 10.03 -4.92 5.82
CA ALA A 25 10.67 -6.06 6.49
C ALA A 25 9.85 -6.66 7.65
N LEU A 26 9.08 -5.83 8.36
CA LEU A 26 8.37 -6.24 9.57
C LEU A 26 7.35 -7.38 9.37
N PRO A 27 6.56 -7.43 8.28
CA PRO A 27 5.64 -8.54 8.04
C PRO A 27 6.34 -9.90 8.03
N VAL A 28 7.52 -9.99 7.41
CA VAL A 28 8.31 -11.23 7.34
C VAL A 28 8.89 -11.56 8.71
N ALA A 29 9.42 -10.57 9.44
CA ALA A 29 9.97 -10.77 10.77
C ALA A 29 8.93 -11.28 11.79
N LEU A 30 7.69 -10.81 11.68
CA LEU A 30 6.61 -11.17 12.60
C LEU A 30 5.88 -12.47 12.20
N ALA A 31 6.02 -12.94 10.96
CA ALA A 31 5.37 -14.16 10.48
C ALA A 31 5.75 -15.39 11.34
N GLY A 32 7.03 -15.52 11.71
CA GLY A 32 7.52 -16.60 12.59
C GLY A 32 6.95 -16.56 14.01
N ASN A 33 6.34 -15.45 14.41
CA ASN A 33 5.70 -15.26 15.71
C ASN A 33 4.17 -15.45 15.65
N GLY A 34 3.64 -16.03 14.57
CA GLY A 34 2.20 -16.27 14.40
C GLY A 34 1.39 -15.00 14.15
N VAL A 35 2.04 -13.93 13.70
CA VAL A 35 1.39 -12.68 13.29
C VAL A 35 1.32 -12.65 11.77
N THR A 36 0.11 -12.66 11.24
CA THR A 36 -0.14 -12.42 9.83
C THR A 36 -0.40 -10.94 9.64
N MET A 37 0.39 -10.30 8.78
CA MET A 37 0.36 -8.86 8.60
C MET A 37 0.16 -8.51 7.12
N ARG A 38 -0.73 -7.56 6.87
CA ARG A 38 -0.93 -6.94 5.55
C ARG A 38 -0.69 -5.44 5.70
N THR A 39 -0.15 -4.79 4.67
CA THR A 39 0.07 -3.33 4.70
C THR A 39 -0.85 -2.61 3.73
N LEU A 40 -1.56 -1.59 4.21
CA LEU A 40 -2.26 -0.61 3.40
C LEU A 40 -1.30 0.52 3.02
N VAL A 41 -1.16 0.78 1.72
CA VAL A 41 -0.40 1.92 1.19
C VAL A 41 -1.23 2.74 0.20
N PRO A 42 -0.95 4.04 0.04
CA PRO A 42 -1.55 4.83 -1.02
C PRO A 42 -1.14 4.34 -2.41
N GLY A 43 -2.06 4.44 -3.37
CA GLY A 43 -1.82 4.16 -4.79
C GLY A 43 -1.07 5.28 -5.49
N TYR A 44 0.16 5.58 -5.06
CA TYR A 44 1.03 6.49 -5.80
C TYR A 44 1.33 5.95 -7.20
N PRO A 45 1.67 6.80 -8.20
CA PRO A 45 1.94 6.35 -9.56
C PRO A 45 2.94 5.19 -9.64
N GLN A 46 3.99 5.20 -8.81
CA GLN A 46 4.99 4.13 -8.73
C GLN A 46 4.41 2.81 -8.21
N VAL A 47 3.56 2.85 -7.18
CA VAL A 47 2.86 1.67 -6.64
C VAL A 47 1.89 1.12 -7.69
N MET A 48 1.10 2.00 -8.29
CA MET A 48 0.09 1.61 -9.28
C MET A 48 0.72 1.06 -10.56
N GLY A 49 1.90 1.54 -10.95
CA GLY A 49 2.68 1.01 -12.07
C GLY A 49 3.16 -0.43 -11.87
N ALA A 50 3.28 -0.90 -10.63
CA ALA A 50 3.65 -2.29 -10.32
C ALA A 50 2.48 -3.29 -10.43
N PHE A 51 1.26 -2.82 -10.71
CA PHE A 51 0.08 -3.67 -10.78
C PHE A 51 0.05 -4.47 -12.07
N ARG A 52 0.02 -5.80 -11.94
CA ARG A 52 -0.30 -6.69 -13.08
C ARG A 52 -1.80 -6.78 -13.34
N LYS A 53 -2.62 -6.77 -12.28
CA LYS A 53 -4.07 -6.83 -12.37
C LYS A 53 -4.71 -6.09 -11.20
N LYS A 54 -5.62 -5.17 -11.50
CA LYS A 54 -6.43 -4.49 -10.49
C LYS A 54 -7.61 -5.39 -10.10
N LYS A 55 -7.65 -5.83 -8.84
CA LYS A 55 -8.83 -6.49 -8.24
C LYS A 55 -9.30 -5.66 -7.05
N ALA A 56 -10.34 -4.86 -7.24
CA ALA A 56 -10.93 -4.11 -6.14
C ALA A 56 -11.60 -5.08 -5.17
N VAL A 57 -11.28 -4.95 -3.89
CA VAL A 57 -11.97 -5.64 -2.78
C VAL A 57 -12.94 -4.72 -2.06
N GLN A 58 -12.79 -3.41 -2.25
CA GLN A 58 -13.72 -2.41 -1.78
C GLN A 58 -13.74 -1.21 -2.73
N GLN A 59 -14.90 -0.57 -2.86
CA GLN A 59 -15.10 0.63 -3.67
C GLN A 59 -15.85 1.69 -2.87
N TYR A 60 -15.51 2.95 -3.12
CA TYR A 60 -16.11 4.12 -2.52
C TYR A 60 -16.54 5.08 -3.63
N SER A 61 -17.82 5.45 -3.65
CA SER A 61 -18.35 6.45 -4.57
C SER A 61 -17.90 7.88 -4.20
N LEU A 62 -17.66 8.14 -2.92
CA LEU A 62 -17.23 9.43 -2.40
C LEU A 62 -16.39 9.26 -1.12
N LEU A 63 -15.08 9.16 -1.27
CA LEU A 63 -14.09 9.16 -0.19
C LEU A 63 -13.21 10.39 -0.32
N GLN A 64 -13.28 11.29 0.67
CA GLN A 64 -12.52 12.55 0.67
C GLN A 64 -12.67 13.35 -0.63
N GLY A 65 -13.91 13.47 -1.13
CA GLY A 65 -14.24 14.28 -2.29
C GLY A 65 -14.09 13.61 -3.66
N GLY A 66 -13.71 12.33 -3.75
CA GLY A 66 -13.60 11.61 -5.02
C GLY A 66 -13.88 10.12 -4.92
N LYS A 67 -13.90 9.43 -6.07
CA LYS A 67 -14.02 7.96 -6.11
C LYS A 67 -12.72 7.33 -5.62
N ALA A 68 -12.83 6.22 -4.91
CA ALA A 68 -11.67 5.45 -4.48
C ALA A 68 -11.96 3.95 -4.48
N SER A 69 -10.92 3.13 -4.56
CA SER A 69 -11.02 1.68 -4.37
C SER A 69 -9.83 1.13 -3.60
N VAL A 70 -10.06 0.08 -2.83
CA VAL A 70 -8.98 -0.70 -2.21
C VAL A 70 -8.76 -1.95 -3.04
N HIS A 71 -7.52 -2.19 -3.42
CA HIS A 71 -7.11 -3.39 -4.14
C HIS A 71 -6.30 -4.30 -3.24
N ALA A 72 -6.62 -5.59 -3.23
CA ALA A 72 -5.77 -6.61 -2.64
C ALA A 72 -4.79 -7.12 -3.70
N VAL A 73 -3.49 -7.07 -3.40
CA VAL A 73 -2.45 -7.43 -4.37
C VAL A 73 -1.23 -8.00 -3.67
N GLN A 74 -0.56 -8.94 -4.33
CA GLN A 74 0.79 -9.36 -3.95
C GLN A 74 1.80 -8.76 -4.93
N ILE A 75 2.75 -7.98 -4.42
CA ILE A 75 3.77 -7.29 -5.22
C ILE A 75 5.10 -7.40 -4.48
N ALA A 76 6.17 -7.75 -5.19
CA ALA A 76 7.52 -7.86 -4.63
C ALA A 76 7.62 -8.74 -3.35
N GLY A 77 6.81 -9.81 -3.28
CA GLY A 77 6.76 -10.70 -2.11
C GLY A 77 5.97 -10.16 -0.91
N LEU A 78 5.36 -8.98 -1.04
CA LEU A 78 4.53 -8.35 -0.01
C LEU A 78 3.05 -8.59 -0.30
N ASP A 79 2.27 -8.82 0.76
CA ASP A 79 0.81 -8.84 0.70
C ASP A 79 0.26 -7.46 1.09
N LEU A 80 -0.41 -6.79 0.15
CA LEU A 80 -0.76 -5.38 0.24
C LEU A 80 -2.25 -5.14 0.02
N PHE A 81 -2.74 -4.12 0.74
CA PHE A 81 -3.85 -3.31 0.27
C PHE A 81 -3.31 -2.02 -0.33
N VAL A 82 -3.86 -1.62 -1.46
CA VAL A 82 -3.51 -0.34 -2.08
C VAL A 82 -4.77 0.48 -2.26
N LEU A 83 -4.73 1.71 -1.74
CA LEU A 83 -5.80 2.69 -1.89
C LEU A 83 -5.63 3.44 -3.23
N ASP A 84 -6.35 3.02 -4.26
CA ASP A 84 -6.47 3.72 -5.53
C ASP A 84 -7.46 4.88 -5.34
N ALA A 85 -6.92 6.07 -5.09
CA ALA A 85 -7.66 7.33 -4.96
C ALA A 85 -6.90 8.42 -5.75
N PRO A 86 -7.04 8.45 -7.09
CA PRO A 86 -6.22 9.30 -7.95
C PRO A 86 -6.31 10.79 -7.59
N HIS A 87 -7.48 11.27 -7.16
CA HIS A 87 -7.68 12.66 -6.74
C HIS A 87 -6.84 13.08 -5.52
N LEU A 88 -6.28 12.13 -4.77
CA LEU A 88 -5.39 12.37 -3.63
C LEU A 88 -3.93 12.06 -3.95
N PHE A 89 -3.68 11.02 -4.74
CA PHE A 89 -2.34 10.42 -4.87
C PHE A 89 -1.77 10.38 -6.28
N ASP A 90 -2.56 10.63 -7.34
CA ASP A 90 -2.07 10.72 -8.72
C ASP A 90 -1.47 12.10 -8.96
N ARG A 91 -0.26 12.27 -8.44
CA ARG A 91 0.53 13.49 -8.55
C ARG A 91 2.01 13.14 -8.71
N PRO A 92 2.80 14.00 -9.38
CA PRO A 92 4.25 13.85 -9.38
C PRO A 92 4.82 14.02 -7.96
N GLY A 93 6.01 13.47 -7.74
CA GLY A 93 6.70 13.52 -6.45
C GLY A 93 6.45 12.29 -5.58
N GLY A 94 6.96 12.35 -4.35
CA GLY A 94 6.83 11.28 -3.36
C GLY A 94 5.66 11.51 -2.39
N PRO A 95 5.58 10.70 -1.32
CA PRO A 95 4.61 10.89 -0.25
C PRO A 95 4.56 12.31 0.33
N TYR A 96 5.70 13.01 0.34
CA TYR A 96 5.87 14.31 1.01
C TYR A 96 5.98 15.53 0.08
N GLY A 97 5.74 15.36 -1.23
CA GLY A 97 5.90 16.41 -2.24
C GLY A 97 7.05 16.13 -3.18
#